data_AF-A0A7S3KH51-F1
#
_entry.id   AF-A0A7S3KH51-F1
#
_cell.length_a   1.000
_cell.length_b   1.000
_cell.length_c   1.000
_cell.angle_alpha   90.00
_cell.angle_beta   90.00
_cell.angle_gamma   90.00
#
_symmetry.space_group_name_H-M   'P 1'
#
loop_
_entity.id
_entity.type
_entity.pdbx_description
1 polymer ?
#
loop_
_entity_poly.entity_id
_entity_poly.type
_entity_poly.pdbx_seq_one_letter_code
_entity_poly.pdbx_strand_id
1 'polypeptide(L)'
;MLRIYERPLSAISGQRFDKYATSIWNIIVTMSTVGYGDVFPKTIFGRILGSFICIWGVVVESMMVVTLSEGLELTIPQRNSYTLLQRLFFRDDLQGKAVRALRAIFLLKKKIKAKNLLYKTKKVNLKKKQLALEMIFKRQMNKFKKKEKEMRKFNTATEVTYLYNKIYSLQEDFEKIWKSDREINQIQIESMNKLQSLFNRKASEDMKNELNFISKQNDMRMTGQSFFESQLQTSIRTNFKENEEDKEAEEISEIQEKKLL
;
A
#
# COMPACT_ATOMS: atom_id res chain seq x y z
N MET A 1 35.77 -14.61 -11.24
CA MET A 1 35.86 -15.68 -10.23
C MET A 1 35.87 -17.08 -10.84
N LEU A 2 34.97 -17.44 -11.76
CA LEU A 2 34.96 -18.78 -12.40
C LEU A 2 36.31 -19.20 -13.00
N ARG A 3 37.01 -18.25 -13.65
CA ARG A 3 38.38 -18.42 -14.16
C ARG A 3 39.38 -18.93 -13.11
N ILE A 4 39.29 -18.43 -11.87
CA ILE A 4 40.26 -18.76 -10.81
C ILE A 4 40.13 -20.22 -10.40
N TYR A 5 38.89 -20.70 -10.26
CA TYR A 5 38.61 -22.09 -9.89
C TYR A 5 38.89 -23.08 -11.03
N GLU A 6 38.67 -22.70 -12.29
CA GLU A 6 38.85 -23.60 -13.45
C GLU A 6 40.25 -23.53 -14.09
N ARG A 7 41.09 -22.54 -13.74
CA ARG A 7 42.46 -22.40 -14.27
C ARG A 7 43.33 -23.67 -14.13
N PRO A 8 43.38 -24.37 -12.97
CA PRO A 8 44.22 -25.56 -12.83
C PRO A 8 43.71 -26.76 -13.66
N LEU A 9 42.41 -26.81 -13.99
CA LEU A 9 41.81 -27.88 -14.79
C LEU A 9 41.81 -27.58 -16.31
N SER A 10 42.23 -26.39 -16.73
CA SER A 10 42.20 -25.98 -18.14
C SER A 10 43.10 -26.83 -19.04
N ALA A 11 44.24 -27.30 -18.53
CA ALA A 11 45.17 -28.15 -19.30
C ALA A 11 44.65 -29.59 -19.51
N ILE A 12 43.85 -30.11 -18.58
CA ILE A 12 43.35 -31.50 -18.60
C ILE A 12 42.00 -31.59 -19.33
N SER A 13 41.18 -30.54 -19.25
CA SER A 13 39.82 -30.57 -19.79
C SER A 13 39.73 -30.31 -21.30
N GLY A 14 40.80 -29.81 -21.93
CA GLY A 14 40.80 -29.29 -23.29
C GLY A 14 40.08 -27.94 -23.44
N GLN A 15 39.44 -27.44 -22.38
CA GLN A 15 38.73 -26.15 -22.37
C GLN A 15 39.68 -25.03 -21.91
N ARG A 16 39.78 -23.97 -22.71
CA ARG A 16 40.68 -22.83 -22.50
C ARG A 16 40.10 -21.78 -21.54
N PHE A 17 40.03 -22.14 -20.26
CA PHE A 17 39.70 -21.20 -19.17
C PHE A 17 40.87 -20.27 -18.80
N ASP A 18 42.04 -20.46 -19.40
CA ASP A 18 43.17 -19.53 -19.31
C ASP A 18 42.80 -18.14 -19.85
N LYS A 19 41.95 -18.07 -20.88
CA LYS A 19 41.47 -16.83 -21.46
C LYS A 19 40.28 -16.25 -20.70
N TYR A 20 40.33 -14.94 -20.44
CA TYR A 20 39.23 -14.23 -19.79
C TYR A 20 37.95 -14.23 -20.63
N ALA A 21 38.08 -14.09 -21.96
CA ALA A 21 36.97 -14.10 -22.91
C ALA A 21 36.13 -15.38 -22.84
N THR A 22 36.75 -16.55 -22.72
CA THR A 22 36.07 -17.85 -22.62
C THR A 22 35.28 -17.97 -21.31
N SER A 23 35.81 -17.40 -20.23
CA SER A 23 35.10 -17.36 -18.95
C SER A 23 33.88 -16.42 -19.00
N ILE A 24 34.01 -15.26 -19.65
CA ILE A 24 32.88 -14.34 -19.87
C ILE A 24 31.82 -15.00 -20.76
N TRP A 25 32.23 -15.62 -21.85
CA TRP A 25 31.34 -16.33 -22.77
C TRP A 25 30.47 -17.35 -22.02
N ASN A 26 31.10 -18.22 -21.22
CA ASN A 26 30.38 -19.19 -20.41
C ASN A 26 29.40 -18.53 -19.43
N ILE A 27 29.80 -17.43 -18.77
CA ILE A 27 28.93 -16.69 -17.84
C ILE A 27 27.72 -16.09 -18.57
N ILE A 28 27.92 -15.46 -19.74
CA ILE A 28 26.83 -14.87 -20.54
C ILE A 28 25.85 -15.93 -21.01
N VAL A 29 26.35 -17.05 -21.56
CA VAL A 29 25.52 -18.16 -22.06
C VAL A 29 24.74 -18.85 -20.94
N THR A 30 25.33 -18.95 -19.74
CA THR A 30 24.65 -19.50 -18.55
C THR A 30 23.62 -18.52 -17.98
N MET A 31 23.95 -17.22 -17.91
CA MET A 31 23.06 -16.18 -17.39
C MET A 31 21.83 -15.95 -18.29
N SER A 32 22.00 -16.11 -19.60
CA SER A 32 20.92 -16.04 -20.60
C SER A 32 20.13 -17.33 -20.76
N THR A 33 20.37 -18.34 -19.91
CA THR A 33 19.72 -19.67 -19.92
C THR A 33 19.86 -20.47 -21.23
N VAL A 34 20.71 -20.04 -22.17
CA VAL A 34 20.93 -20.71 -23.46
C VAL A 34 21.66 -22.03 -23.29
N GLY A 35 22.76 -22.04 -22.53
CA GLY A 35 23.47 -23.25 -22.14
C GLY A 35 23.97 -24.15 -23.30
N TYR A 36 24.77 -23.62 -24.23
CA TYR A 36 25.31 -24.40 -25.37
C TYR A 36 26.11 -25.66 -24.97
N GLY A 37 26.71 -25.67 -23.78
CA GLY A 37 27.47 -26.81 -23.27
C GLY A 37 28.86 -26.98 -23.89
N ASP A 38 29.32 -26.01 -24.68
CA ASP A 38 30.65 -25.95 -25.29
C ASP A 38 31.76 -25.72 -24.23
N VAL A 39 31.47 -24.92 -23.22
CA VAL A 39 32.36 -24.60 -22.10
C VAL A 39 31.57 -24.72 -20.81
N PHE A 40 32.09 -25.46 -19.82
CA PHE A 40 31.38 -25.66 -18.55
C PHE A 40 32.36 -25.91 -17.38
N PRO A 41 32.06 -25.41 -16.17
CA PRO A 41 32.94 -25.61 -15.02
C PRO A 41 32.96 -27.09 -14.59
N LYS A 42 34.16 -27.64 -14.41
CA LYS A 42 34.34 -29.02 -13.95
C LYS A 42 34.56 -29.10 -12.44
N THR A 43 35.04 -28.03 -11.81
CA THR A 43 35.24 -27.98 -10.36
C THR A 43 33.93 -27.86 -9.59
N ILE A 44 33.91 -28.43 -8.37
CA ILE A 44 32.76 -28.36 -7.47
C ILE A 44 32.41 -26.91 -7.14
N PHE A 45 33.41 -26.09 -6.83
CA PHE A 45 33.22 -24.65 -6.58
C PHE A 45 32.76 -23.89 -7.83
N GLY A 46 33.26 -24.24 -9.01
CA GLY A 46 32.82 -23.66 -10.28
C GLY A 46 31.35 -23.98 -10.58
N ARG A 47 30.88 -25.18 -10.26
CA ARG A 47 29.48 -25.59 -10.41
C ARG A 47 28.57 -24.85 -9.43
N ILE A 48 28.97 -24.73 -8.16
CA ILE A 48 28.23 -23.95 -7.16
C ILE A 48 28.07 -22.49 -7.61
N LEU A 49 29.16 -21.87 -8.08
CA LEU A 49 29.11 -20.52 -8.65
C LEU A 49 28.24 -20.44 -9.90
N GLY A 50 28.29 -21.43 -10.77
CA GLY A 50 27.41 -21.55 -11.94
C GLY A 50 25.94 -21.55 -11.56
N SER A 51 25.57 -22.29 -10.51
CA SER A 51 24.20 -22.29 -9.98
C SER A 51 23.77 -20.92 -9.45
N PHE A 52 24.64 -20.21 -8.71
CA PHE A 52 24.35 -18.85 -8.25
C PHE A 52 24.18 -17.86 -9.40
N ILE A 53 25.03 -17.95 -10.44
CA ILE A 53 24.94 -17.11 -11.64
C ILE A 53 23.63 -17.40 -12.39
N CYS A 54 23.20 -18.66 -12.46
CA CYS A 54 21.93 -19.04 -13.07
C CYS A 54 20.75 -18.42 -12.33
N ILE A 55 20.72 -18.51 -11.00
CA ILE A 55 19.65 -17.90 -10.17
C ILE A 55 19.63 -16.38 -10.39
N TRP A 56 20.79 -15.73 -10.38
CA TRP A 56 20.89 -14.29 -10.61
C TRP A 56 20.43 -13.88 -12.01
N GLY A 57 20.77 -14.68 -13.04
CA GLY A 57 20.34 -14.47 -14.41
C GLY A 57 18.81 -14.44 -14.55
N VAL A 58 18.13 -15.41 -13.95
CA VAL A 58 16.65 -15.48 -13.97
C VAL A 58 16.01 -14.28 -13.27
N VAL A 59 16.61 -13.78 -12.17
CA VAL A 59 16.11 -12.57 -11.50
C VAL A 59 16.19 -11.35 -12.42
N VAL A 60 17.33 -11.17 -13.10
CA VAL A 60 17.53 -10.07 -14.05
C VAL A 60 16.60 -10.20 -15.26
N GLU A 61 16.43 -11.41 -15.80
CA GLU A 61 15.52 -11.70 -16.91
C GLU A 61 14.06 -11.36 -16.54
N SER A 62 13.62 -11.75 -15.34
CA SER A 62 12.29 -11.42 -14.83
C SER A 62 12.07 -9.91 -14.74
N MET A 63 13.02 -9.17 -14.15
CA MET A 63 12.93 -7.71 -14.07
C MET A 63 12.87 -7.06 -15.46
N MET A 64 13.67 -7.54 -16.41
CA MET A 64 13.65 -7.05 -17.79
C MET A 64 12.28 -7.24 -18.45
N VAL A 65 11.66 -8.41 -18.30
CA VAL A 65 10.32 -8.69 -18.83
C VAL A 65 9.26 -7.78 -18.21
N VAL A 66 9.31 -7.56 -16.89
CA VAL A 66 8.38 -6.67 -16.19
C VAL A 66 8.48 -5.23 -16.71
N THR A 67 9.69 -4.66 -16.75
CA THR A 67 9.89 -3.29 -17.25
C THR A 67 9.50 -3.14 -18.72
N LEU A 68 9.77 -4.16 -19.54
CA LEU A 68 9.33 -4.15 -20.95
C LEU A 68 7.80 -4.23 -21.06
N SER A 69 7.14 -5.03 -20.22
CA SER A 69 5.68 -5.11 -20.21
C SER A 69 5.05 -3.77 -19.83
N GLU A 70 5.55 -3.14 -18.76
CA GLU A 70 5.10 -1.81 -18.32
C GLU A 70 5.36 -0.74 -19.40
N GLY A 71 6.50 -0.79 -20.10
CA GLY A 71 6.81 0.13 -21.17
C GLY A 71 5.95 -0.03 -22.43
N LEU A 72 5.42 -1.24 -22.68
CA LEU A 72 4.51 -1.53 -23.80
C LEU A 72 3.04 -1.31 -23.45
N GLU A 73 2.70 -1.23 -22.15
CA GLU A 73 1.35 -0.91 -21.71
C GLU A 73 1.01 0.55 -22.01
N LEU A 74 -0.08 0.74 -22.77
CA LEU A 74 -0.59 2.07 -23.06
C LEU A 74 -1.06 2.74 -21.78
N THR A 75 -0.49 3.93 -21.51
CA THR A 75 -0.98 4.81 -20.46
C THR A 75 -2.46 5.14 -20.67
N ILE A 76 -3.19 5.41 -19.59
CA ILE A 76 -4.62 5.74 -19.62
C ILE A 76 -4.96 6.84 -20.66
N PRO A 77 -4.25 7.98 -20.75
CA PRO A 77 -4.55 8.99 -21.77
C PRO A 77 -4.27 8.54 -23.20
N GLN A 78 -3.19 7.77 -23.44
CA GLN A 78 -2.87 7.21 -24.76
C GLN A 78 -3.92 6.17 -25.18
N ARG A 79 -4.33 5.30 -24.27
CA ARG A 79 -5.41 4.30 -24.49
C ARG A 79 -6.73 4.97 -24.83
N ASN A 80 -7.09 6.04 -24.11
CA ASN A 80 -8.29 6.82 -24.39
C ASN A 80 -8.22 7.45 -25.79
N SER A 81 -7.08 8.04 -26.14
CA SER A 81 -6.85 8.63 -27.47
C SER A 81 -6.92 7.59 -28.59
N TYR A 82 -6.31 6.42 -28.39
CA TYR A 82 -6.37 5.29 -29.33
C TYR A 82 -7.81 4.80 -29.54
N THR A 83 -8.57 4.69 -28.45
CA THR A 83 -9.96 4.25 -28.51
C THR A 83 -10.84 5.26 -29.26
N LEU A 84 -10.63 6.57 -29.03
CA LEU A 84 -11.31 7.63 -29.78
C LEU A 84 -10.98 7.55 -31.27
N LEU A 85 -9.71 7.37 -31.61
CA LEU A 85 -9.26 7.19 -32.99
C LEU A 85 -9.94 5.98 -33.63
N GLN A 86 -9.98 4.84 -32.94
CA GLN A 86 -10.67 3.64 -33.40
C GLN A 86 -12.17 3.90 -33.65
N ARG A 87 -12.84 4.68 -32.80
CA ARG A 87 -14.24 5.10 -33.01
C ARG A 87 -14.43 5.93 -34.28
N LEU A 88 -13.51 6.86 -34.54
CA LEU A 88 -13.55 7.69 -35.75
C LEU A 88 -13.40 6.83 -37.00
N PHE A 89 -12.39 5.95 -37.04
CA PHE A 89 -12.17 5.02 -38.15
C PHE A 89 -13.40 4.15 -38.45
N PHE A 90 -14.02 3.59 -37.42
CA PHE A 90 -15.22 2.78 -37.63
C PHE A 90 -16.43 3.62 -38.05
N ARG A 91 -16.57 4.86 -37.57
CA ARG A 91 -17.67 5.76 -37.96
C ARG A 91 -17.59 6.07 -39.45
N ASP A 92 -16.40 6.39 -39.94
CA ASP A 92 -16.17 6.69 -41.35
C ASP A 92 -16.41 5.45 -42.24
N ASP A 93 -15.98 4.27 -41.79
CA ASP A 93 -16.24 3.01 -42.50
C ASP A 93 -17.73 2.60 -42.48
N LEU A 94 -18.46 2.94 -41.41
CA LEU A 94 -19.91 2.74 -41.33
C LEU A 94 -20.65 3.68 -42.30
N GLN A 95 -20.26 4.96 -42.33
CA GLN A 95 -20.81 5.94 -43.28
C GLN A 95 -20.55 5.50 -44.73
N GLY A 96 -19.35 5.04 -45.05
CA GLY A 96 -19.01 4.53 -46.39
C GLY A 96 -19.85 3.31 -46.81
N LYS A 97 -20.28 2.46 -45.86
CA LYS A 97 -21.24 1.37 -46.15
C LYS A 97 -22.67 1.87 -46.27
N ALA A 98 -23.09 2.83 -45.45
CA ALA A 98 -24.41 3.45 -45.52
C ALA A 98 -24.64 4.09 -46.90
N VAL A 99 -23.68 4.87 -47.39
CA VAL A 99 -23.74 5.51 -48.72
C VAL A 99 -23.87 4.47 -49.82
N ARG A 100 -23.14 3.35 -49.74
CA ARG A 100 -23.27 2.24 -50.71
C ARG A 100 -24.65 1.57 -50.67
N ALA A 101 -25.22 1.37 -49.48
CA ALA A 101 -26.57 0.83 -49.32
C ALA A 101 -27.63 1.80 -49.89
N LEU A 102 -27.52 3.09 -49.58
CA LEU A 102 -28.40 4.14 -50.13
C LEU A 102 -28.29 4.24 -51.65
N ARG A 103 -27.07 4.21 -52.20
CA ARG A 103 -26.83 4.19 -53.66
C ARG A 103 -27.48 2.97 -54.31
N ALA A 104 -27.38 1.80 -53.69
CA ALA A 104 -28.05 0.59 -54.19
C ALA A 104 -29.59 0.75 -54.20
N ILE A 105 -30.18 1.33 -53.15
CA ILE A 105 -31.63 1.65 -53.09
C ILE A 105 -32.03 2.66 -54.16
N PHE A 106 -31.23 3.72 -54.35
CA PHE A 106 -31.53 4.75 -55.33
C PHE A 106 -31.49 4.20 -56.75
N LEU A 107 -30.46 3.41 -57.09
CA LEU A 107 -30.37 2.74 -58.39
C LEU A 107 -31.52 1.76 -58.62
N LEU A 108 -31.94 1.05 -57.57
CA LEU A 108 -33.15 0.21 -57.58
C LEU A 108 -34.40 1.04 -57.92
N LYS A 109 -34.68 2.11 -57.16
CA LYS A 109 -35.85 2.97 -57.40
C LYS A 109 -35.84 3.62 -58.77
N LYS A 110 -34.68 4.11 -59.25
CA LYS A 110 -34.52 4.69 -60.59
C LYS A 110 -34.83 3.67 -61.68
N LYS A 111 -34.33 2.44 -61.57
CA LYS A 111 -34.62 1.36 -62.53
C LYS A 111 -36.08 0.91 -62.48
N ILE A 112 -36.73 0.91 -61.32
CA ILE A 112 -38.16 0.61 -61.18
C ILE A 112 -39.02 1.71 -61.83
N LYS A 113 -38.68 3.00 -61.61
CA LYS A 113 -39.41 4.13 -62.21
C LYS A 113 -39.28 4.19 -63.74
N ALA A 114 -38.08 3.97 -64.27
CA ALA A 114 -37.87 3.81 -65.72
C ALA A 114 -38.63 2.62 -66.31
N LYS A 115 -38.95 1.62 -65.48
CA LYS A 115 -39.72 0.42 -65.87
C LYS A 115 -41.23 0.69 -66.04
N ASN A 116 -41.82 1.60 -65.25
CA ASN A 116 -43.20 2.04 -65.47
C ASN A 116 -43.38 2.74 -66.82
N LEU A 117 -42.30 3.30 -67.37
CA LEU A 117 -42.28 4.00 -68.66
C LEU A 117 -41.96 3.06 -69.84
N LEU A 118 -41.28 1.93 -69.61
CA LEU A 118 -40.88 0.94 -70.63
C LEU A 118 -41.77 -0.33 -70.70
N TYR A 119 -42.90 -0.37 -69.98
CA TYR A 119 -43.74 -1.57 -69.80
C TYR A 119 -44.38 -2.15 -71.09
N LYS A 120 -44.14 -1.54 -72.26
CA LYS A 120 -44.74 -1.96 -73.53
C LYS A 120 -43.97 -3.06 -74.28
N THR A 121 -42.72 -3.39 -73.93
CA THR A 121 -41.90 -4.27 -74.78
C THR A 121 -40.95 -5.20 -73.98
N LYS A 122 -41.17 -6.53 -74.06
CA LYS A 122 -40.33 -7.66 -73.58
C LYS A 122 -40.28 -7.99 -72.06
N LYS A 123 -40.91 -9.13 -71.71
CA LYS A 123 -41.33 -9.53 -70.35
C LYS A 123 -40.45 -10.58 -69.63
N VAL A 124 -39.54 -11.31 -70.29
CA VAL A 124 -38.97 -12.56 -69.72
C VAL A 124 -37.59 -12.44 -69.03
N ASN A 125 -36.66 -11.59 -69.50
CA ASN A 125 -35.33 -11.45 -68.88
C ASN A 125 -35.24 -10.38 -67.76
N LEU A 126 -36.36 -9.71 -67.45
CA LEU A 126 -36.40 -8.50 -66.64
C LEU A 126 -36.67 -8.75 -65.15
N LYS A 127 -37.36 -9.85 -64.79
CA LYS A 127 -37.58 -10.27 -63.39
C LYS A 127 -36.27 -10.75 -62.73
N LYS A 128 -35.46 -11.54 -63.44
CA LYS A 128 -34.15 -12.02 -62.95
C LYS A 128 -33.18 -10.86 -62.64
N LYS A 129 -33.12 -9.83 -63.51
CA LYS A 129 -32.30 -8.63 -63.27
C LYS A 129 -32.79 -7.77 -62.10
N GLN A 130 -34.10 -7.73 -61.83
CA GLN A 130 -34.65 -7.03 -60.65
C GLN A 130 -34.34 -7.75 -59.35
N LEU A 131 -34.56 -9.07 -59.33
CA LEU A 131 -34.25 -9.92 -58.19
C LEU A 131 -32.76 -9.82 -57.82
N ALA A 132 -31.88 -9.82 -58.83
CA ALA A 132 -30.44 -9.65 -58.62
C ALA A 132 -30.08 -8.30 -57.99
N LEU A 133 -30.75 -7.21 -58.39
CA LEU A 133 -30.51 -5.87 -57.84
C LEU A 133 -31.04 -5.74 -56.40
N GLU A 134 -32.17 -6.38 -56.10
CA GLU A 134 -32.73 -6.46 -54.75
C GLU A 134 -31.84 -7.29 -53.83
N MET A 135 -31.27 -8.39 -54.33
CA MET A 135 -30.26 -9.18 -53.63
C MET A 135 -28.98 -8.40 -53.36
N ILE A 136 -28.49 -7.60 -54.31
CA ILE A 136 -27.31 -6.72 -54.12
C ILE A 136 -27.59 -5.73 -52.99
N PHE A 137 -28.78 -5.11 -52.97
CA PHE A 137 -29.19 -4.23 -51.88
C PHE A 137 -29.25 -4.95 -50.53
N LYS A 138 -29.96 -6.07 -50.45
CA LYS A 138 -30.09 -6.86 -49.22
C LYS A 138 -28.72 -7.29 -48.70
N ARG A 139 -27.79 -7.63 -49.60
CA ARG A 139 -26.39 -7.94 -49.26
C ARG A 139 -25.64 -6.73 -48.70
N GLN A 140 -25.77 -5.55 -49.29
CA GLN A 140 -25.12 -4.32 -48.78
C GLN A 140 -25.74 -3.88 -47.44
N MET A 141 -27.07 -3.98 -47.30
CA MET A 141 -27.78 -3.67 -46.07
C MET A 141 -27.40 -4.65 -44.94
N ASN A 142 -27.27 -5.95 -45.23
CA ASN A 142 -26.81 -6.92 -44.24
C ASN A 142 -25.36 -6.64 -43.81
N LYS A 143 -24.47 -6.26 -44.74
CA LYS A 143 -23.10 -5.83 -44.42
C LYS A 143 -23.09 -4.58 -43.53
N PHE A 144 -23.96 -3.60 -43.82
CA PHE A 144 -24.12 -2.40 -43.01
C PHE A 144 -24.64 -2.74 -41.60
N LYS A 145 -25.75 -3.47 -41.48
CA LYS A 145 -26.33 -3.89 -40.20
C LYS A 145 -25.36 -4.71 -39.34
N LYS A 146 -24.56 -5.58 -39.96
CA LYS A 146 -23.52 -6.34 -39.23
C LYS A 146 -22.46 -5.40 -38.65
N LYS A 147 -21.93 -4.48 -39.46
CA LYS A 147 -20.94 -3.47 -39.05
C LYS A 147 -21.50 -2.50 -38.00
N GLU A 148 -22.77 -2.11 -38.12
CA GLU A 148 -23.48 -1.29 -37.14
C GLU A 148 -23.60 -2.01 -35.79
N LYS A 149 -23.94 -3.29 -35.80
CA LYS A 149 -24.02 -4.11 -34.57
C LYS A 149 -22.66 -4.27 -33.91
N GLU A 150 -21.59 -4.47 -34.69
CA GLU A 150 -20.21 -4.49 -34.20
C GLU A 150 -19.84 -3.15 -33.54
N MET A 151 -20.20 -2.02 -34.16
CA MET A 151 -20.01 -0.68 -33.60
C MET A 151 -20.72 -0.45 -32.27
N ARG A 152 -21.99 -0.86 -32.16
CA ARG A 152 -22.76 -0.72 -30.91
C ARG A 152 -22.11 -1.50 -29.76
N LYS A 153 -21.67 -2.74 -30.02
CA LYS A 153 -20.96 -3.56 -29.02
C LYS A 153 -19.66 -2.91 -28.57
N PHE A 154 -18.90 -2.34 -29.50
CA PHE A 154 -17.66 -1.65 -29.19
C PHE A 154 -17.90 -0.43 -28.31
N ASN A 155 -18.88 0.43 -28.62
CA ASN A 155 -19.22 1.59 -27.79
C ASN A 155 -19.64 1.18 -26.37
N THR A 156 -20.54 0.20 -26.23
CA THR A 156 -20.98 -0.28 -24.91
C THR A 156 -19.82 -0.87 -24.10
N ALA A 157 -18.97 -1.71 -24.72
CA ALA A 157 -17.80 -2.28 -24.04
C ALA A 157 -16.82 -1.19 -23.59
N THR A 158 -16.64 -0.16 -24.41
CA THR A 158 -15.77 0.98 -24.06
C THR A 158 -16.36 1.80 -22.92
N GLU A 159 -17.66 2.06 -22.92
CA GLU A 159 -18.35 2.78 -21.83
C GLU A 159 -18.24 2.02 -20.52
N VAL A 160 -18.45 0.70 -20.53
CA VAL A 160 -18.25 -0.16 -19.36
C VAL A 160 -16.80 -0.09 -18.88
N THR A 161 -15.83 -0.11 -19.79
CA THR A 161 -14.40 0.02 -19.45
C THR A 161 -14.07 1.39 -18.85
N TYR A 162 -14.63 2.48 -19.39
CA TYR A 162 -14.48 3.82 -18.84
C TYR A 162 -15.07 3.91 -17.43
N LEU A 163 -16.26 3.35 -17.21
CA LEU A 163 -16.89 3.30 -15.90
C LEU A 163 -16.07 2.48 -14.91
N TYR A 164 -15.54 1.32 -15.34
CA TYR A 164 -14.64 0.51 -14.54
C TYR A 164 -13.42 1.32 -14.11
N ASN A 165 -12.66 1.89 -15.06
CA ASN A 165 -11.47 2.69 -14.75
C ASN A 165 -11.79 3.89 -13.84
N LYS A 166 -12.96 4.52 -13.99
CA LYS A 166 -13.40 5.61 -13.13
C LYS A 166 -13.77 5.15 -11.72
N ILE A 167 -14.36 3.96 -11.58
CA ILE A 167 -14.60 3.33 -10.28
C ILE A 167 -13.27 3.03 -9.59
N TYR A 168 -12.26 2.52 -10.30
CA TYR A 168 -10.92 2.31 -9.73
C TYR A 168 -10.26 3.60 -9.24
N SER A 169 -10.28 4.67 -10.05
CA SER A 169 -9.70 5.94 -9.62
C SER A 169 -10.42 6.51 -8.41
N LEU A 170 -11.76 6.39 -8.37
CA LEU A 170 -12.54 6.82 -7.20
C LEU A 170 -12.20 6.00 -5.97
N GLN A 171 -12.03 4.68 -6.11
CA GLN A 171 -11.64 3.81 -5.00
C GLN A 171 -10.27 4.22 -4.42
N GLU A 172 -9.32 4.56 -5.29
CA GLU A 172 -8.01 5.06 -4.86
C GLU A 172 -8.11 6.41 -4.13
N ASP A 173 -8.96 7.33 -4.63
CA ASP A 173 -9.22 8.60 -3.95
C ASP A 173 -9.87 8.38 -2.58
N PHE A 174 -10.79 7.42 -2.46
CA PHE A 174 -11.37 7.03 -1.17
C PHE A 174 -10.32 6.48 -0.20
N GLU A 175 -9.36 5.66 -0.66
CA GLU A 175 -8.28 5.16 0.20
C GLU A 175 -7.40 6.29 0.74
N LYS A 176 -7.10 7.30 -0.08
CA LYS A 176 -6.36 8.49 0.36
C LYS A 176 -7.12 9.25 1.44
N ILE A 177 -8.44 9.41 1.28
CA ILE A 177 -9.31 10.04 2.27
C ILE A 177 -9.33 9.23 3.57
N TRP A 178 -9.53 7.91 3.50
CA TRP A 178 -9.52 7.03 4.68
C TRP A 178 -8.19 7.06 5.44
N LYS A 179 -7.07 7.21 4.72
CA LYS A 179 -5.75 7.36 5.33
C LYS A 179 -5.63 8.70 6.06
N SER A 180 -6.02 9.79 5.41
CA SER A 180 -6.06 11.12 6.01
C SER A 180 -6.94 11.15 7.26
N ASP A 181 -8.11 10.53 7.22
CA ASP A 181 -9.05 10.49 8.34
C ASP A 181 -8.49 9.67 9.51
N ARG A 182 -7.73 8.60 9.23
CA ARG A 182 -6.99 7.85 10.26
C ARG A 182 -5.91 8.70 10.93
N GLU A 183 -5.15 9.47 10.14
CA GLU A 183 -4.11 10.36 10.67
C GLU A 183 -4.71 11.43 11.58
N ILE A 184 -5.84 12.03 11.19
CA ILE A 184 -6.59 12.99 12.02
C ILE A 184 -7.03 12.33 13.34
N ASN A 185 -7.62 11.14 13.27
CA ASN A 185 -8.06 10.40 14.46
C ASN A 185 -6.90 10.05 15.39
N GLN A 186 -5.72 9.68 14.87
CA GLN A 186 -4.54 9.44 15.70
C GLN A 186 -4.07 10.71 16.41
N ILE A 187 -4.00 11.84 15.71
CA ILE A 187 -3.64 13.14 16.32
C ILE A 187 -4.64 13.52 17.42
N GLN A 188 -5.93 13.24 17.21
CA GLN A 188 -6.96 13.51 18.20
C GLN A 188 -6.80 12.62 19.45
N ILE A 189 -6.51 11.33 19.28
CA ILE A 189 -6.24 10.41 20.41
C ILE A 189 -4.96 10.83 21.16
N GLU A 190 -3.91 11.20 20.44
CA GLU A 190 -2.64 11.65 21.04
C GLU A 190 -2.84 12.94 21.84
N SER A 191 -3.56 13.91 21.29
CA SER A 191 -3.90 15.15 22.00
C SER A 191 -4.78 14.88 23.24
N MET A 192 -5.76 13.97 23.15
CA MET A 192 -6.56 13.54 24.30
C MET A 192 -5.72 12.89 25.41
N ASN A 193 -4.82 11.97 25.06
CA ASN A 193 -3.92 11.32 26.02
C ASN A 193 -2.98 12.34 26.68
N LYS A 194 -2.47 13.30 25.90
CA LYS A 194 -1.62 14.38 26.40
C LYS A 194 -2.39 15.28 27.37
N LEU A 195 -3.61 15.68 27.03
CA LEU A 195 -4.49 16.45 27.94
C LEU A 195 -4.80 15.69 29.22
N GLN A 196 -5.07 14.39 29.13
CA GLN A 196 -5.31 13.54 30.30
C GLN A 196 -4.08 13.43 31.20
N SER A 197 -2.88 13.31 30.62
CA SER A 197 -1.63 13.31 31.39
C SER A 197 -1.35 14.65 32.09
N LEU A 198 -1.68 15.79 31.44
CA LEU A 198 -1.55 17.13 32.03
C LEU A 198 -2.54 17.32 33.18
N PHE A 199 -3.78 16.85 33.02
CA PHE A 199 -4.80 16.87 34.06
C PHE A 199 -4.36 16.06 35.29
N ASN A 200 -3.89 14.82 35.09
CA ASN A 200 -3.41 13.96 36.18
C ASN A 200 -2.21 14.56 36.91
N ARG A 201 -1.28 15.19 36.17
CA ARG A 201 -0.12 15.85 36.75
C ARG A 201 -0.53 17.08 37.58
N LYS A 202 -1.48 17.88 37.09
CA LYS A 202 -2.00 19.05 37.83
C LYS A 202 -2.72 18.63 39.10
N ALA A 203 -3.60 17.62 39.03
CA ALA A 203 -4.27 17.06 40.20
C ALA A 203 -3.29 16.49 41.25
N SER A 204 -2.17 15.90 40.82
CA SER A 204 -1.12 15.43 41.73
C SER A 204 -0.35 16.57 42.40
N GLU A 205 -0.10 17.68 41.69
CA GLU A 205 0.52 18.86 42.30
C GLU A 205 -0.40 19.53 43.32
N ASP A 206 -1.69 19.68 43.00
CA ASP A 206 -2.68 20.24 43.92
C ASP A 206 -2.78 19.39 45.21
N MET A 207 -2.79 18.07 45.07
CA MET A 207 -2.80 17.13 46.21
C MET A 207 -1.51 17.18 47.05
N LYS A 208 -0.35 17.34 46.41
CA LYS A 208 0.93 17.52 47.12
C LYS A 208 0.96 18.84 47.89
N ASN A 209 0.39 19.89 47.34
CA ASN A 209 0.31 21.19 47.99
C ASN A 209 -0.63 21.15 49.21
N GLU A 210 -1.77 20.46 49.12
CA GLU A 210 -2.63 20.22 50.28
C GLU A 210 -1.94 19.35 51.34
N LEU A 211 -1.26 18.28 50.94
CA LEU A 211 -0.49 17.43 51.88
C LEU A 211 0.62 18.21 52.59
N ASN A 212 1.32 19.09 51.88
CA ASN A 212 2.33 19.97 52.48
C ASN A 212 1.73 21.01 53.43
N PHE A 213 0.50 21.47 53.17
CA PHE A 213 -0.22 22.35 54.09
C PHE A 213 -0.60 21.61 55.38
N ILE A 214 -1.09 20.37 55.25
CA ILE A 214 -1.48 19.51 56.38
C ILE A 214 -0.26 19.09 57.21
N SER A 215 0.85 18.70 56.57
CA SER A 215 2.08 18.33 57.28
C SER A 215 2.64 19.51 58.07
N LYS A 216 2.68 20.71 57.47
CA LYS A 216 3.10 21.94 58.15
C LYS A 216 2.19 22.30 59.33
N GLN A 217 0.89 22.01 59.24
CA GLN A 217 -0.04 22.21 60.35
C GLN A 217 0.19 21.19 61.48
N ASN A 218 0.51 19.94 61.14
CA ASN A 218 0.82 18.90 62.12
C ASN A 218 2.19 19.12 62.79
N ASP A 219 3.20 19.59 62.07
CA ASP A 219 4.50 19.95 62.66
C ASP A 219 4.36 21.09 63.68
N MET A 220 3.50 22.09 63.40
CA MET A 220 3.16 23.13 64.37
C MET A 220 2.47 22.57 65.63
N ARG A 221 1.62 21.54 65.48
CA ARG A 221 0.97 20.87 66.62
C ARG A 221 1.95 20.03 67.44
N MET A 222 2.86 19.31 66.78
CA MET A 222 3.90 18.50 67.43
C MET A 222 4.90 19.36 68.22
N THR A 223 5.27 20.53 67.69
CA THR A 223 6.12 21.51 68.38
C THR A 223 5.42 22.07 69.63
N GLY A 224 4.09 22.26 69.56
CA GLY A 224 3.27 22.64 70.71
C GLY A 224 3.21 21.56 71.79
N GLN A 225 3.13 20.27 71.40
CA GLN A 225 3.14 19.15 72.34
C GLN A 225 4.51 18.94 73.00
N SER A 226 5.62 19.07 72.27
CA SER A 226 6.96 18.95 72.87
C SER A 226 7.25 20.10 73.84
N PHE A 227 6.71 21.30 73.59
CA PHE A 227 6.78 22.41 74.52
C PHE A 227 5.98 22.15 75.80
N PHE A 228 4.81 21.51 75.68
CA PHE A 228 3.98 21.14 76.82
C PHE A 228 4.60 20.01 77.67
N GLU A 229 5.23 19.02 77.04
CA GLU A 229 6.00 17.95 77.71
C GLU A 229 7.21 18.50 78.47
N SER A 230 7.92 19.49 77.90
CA SER A 230 9.02 20.18 78.60
C SER A 230 8.56 20.95 79.83
N GLN A 231 7.37 21.55 79.79
CA GLN A 231 6.77 22.24 80.94
C GLN A 231 6.38 21.23 82.03
N LEU A 232 5.73 20.12 81.65
CA LEU A 232 5.33 19.06 82.59
C LEU A 232 6.51 18.39 83.29
N GLN A 233 7.60 18.09 82.58
CA GLN A 233 8.80 17.52 83.21
C GLN A 233 9.48 18.49 84.18
N THR A 234 9.40 19.80 83.93
CA THR A 234 9.94 20.82 84.84
C THR A 234 9.12 20.89 86.13
N SER A 235 7.78 20.87 86.03
CA SER A 235 6.89 20.88 87.20
C SER A 235 7.00 19.62 88.07
N ILE A 236 7.14 18.44 87.46
CA ILE A 236 7.30 17.17 88.19
C ILE A 236 8.63 17.14 88.96
N ARG A 237 9.70 17.75 88.43
CA ARG A 237 11.03 17.77 89.07
C ARG A 237 11.08 18.68 90.31
N THR A 238 10.30 19.76 90.33
CA THR A 238 10.15 20.62 91.51
C THR A 238 9.39 19.91 92.65
N ASN A 239 8.29 19.22 92.36
CA ASN A 239 7.50 18.53 93.38
C ASN A 239 8.19 17.30 94.00
N PHE A 240 9.14 16.67 93.27
CA PHE A 240 9.91 15.54 93.82
C PHE A 240 11.02 15.97 94.78
N LYS A 241 11.56 17.20 94.65
CA LYS A 241 12.58 17.72 95.57
C LYS A 241 12.01 18.08 96.94
N GLU A 242 10.79 18.62 97.01
CA GLU A 242 10.13 18.93 98.30
C GLU A 242 9.86 17.65 99.11
N ASN A 243 9.45 16.55 98.45
CA ASN A 243 9.15 15.29 99.14
C ASN A 243 10.39 14.49 99.61
N GLU A 244 11.58 14.83 99.12
CA GLU A 244 12.83 14.14 99.49
C GLU A 244 13.47 14.78 100.73
N GLU A 245 13.34 16.11 100.89
CA GLU A 245 13.78 16.83 102.11
C GLU A 245 12.93 16.46 103.34
N ASP A 246 11.64 16.18 103.18
CA ASP A 246 10.76 15.77 104.30
C ASP A 246 11.07 14.36 104.84
N LYS A 247 11.63 13.47 104.01
CA LYS A 247 11.99 12.09 104.42
C LYS A 247 13.34 11.99 105.13
N GLU A 248 14.31 12.81 104.76
CA GLU A 248 15.61 12.83 105.46
C GLU A 248 15.49 13.38 106.90
N ALA A 249 14.50 14.23 107.18
CA ALA A 249 14.25 14.73 108.54
C ALA A 249 13.68 13.66 109.49
N GLU A 250 12.92 12.69 108.97
CA GLU A 250 12.26 11.63 109.76
C GLU A 250 13.25 10.51 110.15
N GLU A 251 14.17 10.15 109.24
CA GLU A 251 15.15 9.06 109.44
C GLU A 251 16.26 9.43 110.45
N ILE A 252 16.59 10.72 110.60
CA ILE A 252 17.56 11.20 111.60
C ILE A 252 17.01 11.09 113.03
N SER A 253 15.68 11.17 113.22
CA SER A 253 15.05 11.04 114.55
C SER A 253 15.06 9.60 115.07
N GLU A 254 14.88 8.61 114.19
CA GLU A 254 14.80 7.19 114.57
C GLU A 254 16.16 6.57 114.96
N ILE A 255 17.27 7.14 114.48
CA ILE A 255 18.63 6.62 114.75
C ILE A 255 19.16 7.05 116.12
N GLN A 256 18.70 8.18 116.68
CA GLN A 256 19.13 8.63 118.02
C GLN A 256 18.50 7.82 119.16
N GLU A 257 17.28 7.28 119.00
CA GLU A 257 16.58 6.54 120.06
C GLU A 257 17.14 5.11 120.27
N LYS A 258 17.78 4.52 119.25
CA LYS A 258 18.41 3.18 119.35
C LYS A 258 19.77 3.14 120.07
N LYS A 259 20.29 4.26 120.57
CA LYS A 259 21.53 4.32 121.38
C LYS A 259 21.31 4.04 122.89
N LEU A 260 20.12 3.56 123.28
CA LEU A 260 19.76 3.23 124.67
C LEU A 260 19.98 1.74 125.06
N LEU A 261 21.02 1.10 124.52
CA LEU A 261 21.56 -0.20 124.97
C LEU A 261 23.09 -0.19 124.97
#